data_AF-A0A176TG13-F1
#
_entry.id   AF-A0A176TG13-F1
#
_cell.length_a   1.000
_cell.length_b   1.000
_cell.length_c   1.000
_cell.angle_alpha   90.00
_cell.angle_beta   90.00
_cell.angle_gamma   90.00
#
_symmetry.space_group_name_H-M   'P 1'
#
loop_
_entity.id
_entity.type
_entity.pdbx_description
1 polymer ?
#
loop_
_entity_poly.entity_id
_entity_poly.type
_entity_poly.pdbx_seq_one_letter_code
_entity_poly.pdbx_strand_id
1 'polypeptide(L)'
;MIKKVLIGIGSGLLIGVFVTSIFIADEINIIDLILTKITATSIITGFFTGIYAHLSKSKLKVFLVAIFIGIIIFYLKYLFTGHNFDPLTMGAFVGAILGGIFAFIRKATHSINRYNRLQRHKQKGFKK
;
A
#
# COMPACT_ATOMS: atom_id res chain seq x y z
N MET A 1 2.02 -14.71 3.84
CA MET A 1 2.03 -14.06 2.52
C MET A 1 0.66 -13.52 2.11
N ILE A 2 -0.35 -14.38 1.92
CA ILE A 2 -1.66 -14.04 1.33
C ILE A 2 -2.35 -12.81 1.97
N LYS A 3 -2.37 -12.71 3.31
CA LYS A 3 -3.02 -11.59 4.03
C LYS A 3 -2.42 -10.23 3.67
N LYS A 4 -1.09 -10.15 3.55
CA LYS A 4 -0.40 -8.89 3.22
C LYS A 4 -0.63 -8.48 1.76
N VAL A 5 -0.68 -9.46 0.87
CA VAL A 5 -0.99 -9.22 -0.54
C VAL A 5 -2.43 -8.73 -0.70
N LEU A 6 -3.40 -9.36 -0.01
CA LEU A 6 -4.79 -8.90 0.00
C LEU A 6 -4.94 -7.48 0.55
N ILE A 7 -4.24 -7.15 1.63
CA ILE A 7 -4.20 -5.78 2.16
C ILE A 7 -3.61 -4.82 1.12
N GLY A 8 -2.56 -5.24 0.41
CA GLY A 8 -1.93 -4.45 -0.65
C GLY A 8 -2.88 -4.17 -1.82
N ILE A 9 -3.56 -5.20 -2.32
CA ILE A 9 -4.56 -5.07 -3.40
C ILE A 9 -5.71 -4.16 -2.95
N GLY A 10 -6.27 -4.40 -1.75
CA GLY A 10 -7.40 -3.62 -1.24
C GLY A 10 -7.05 -2.15 -1.00
N SER A 11 -5.90 -1.88 -0.37
CA SER A 11 -5.41 -0.51 -0.20
C SER A 11 -5.04 0.15 -1.53
N GLY A 12 -4.45 -0.60 -2.47
CA GLY A 12 -4.15 -0.14 -3.82
C GLY A 12 -5.40 0.26 -4.59
N LEU A 13 -6.49 -0.50 -4.48
CA LEU A 13 -7.77 -0.15 -5.07
C LEU A 13 -8.33 1.16 -4.48
N LEU A 14 -8.38 1.28 -3.15
CA LEU A 14 -8.89 2.48 -2.48
C LEU A 14 -8.08 3.73 -2.84
N ILE A 15 -6.75 3.63 -2.83
CA ILE A 15 -5.85 4.73 -3.19
C ILE A 15 -5.99 5.05 -4.68
N GLY A 16 -6.11 4.04 -5.54
CA GLY A 16 -6.25 4.21 -6.97
C GLY A 16 -7.52 5.00 -7.32
N VAL A 17 -8.64 4.63 -6.71
CA VAL A 17 -9.92 5.35 -6.85
C VAL A 17 -9.78 6.79 -6.36
N PHE A 18 -9.17 6.98 -5.18
CA PHE A 18 -8.95 8.31 -4.61
C PHE A 18 -8.10 9.21 -5.52
N VAL A 19 -6.95 8.72 -5.99
CA VAL A 19 -6.08 9.45 -6.91
C VAL A 19 -6.85 9.77 -8.19
N THR A 20 -7.50 8.77 -8.78
CA THR A 20 -8.28 8.97 -10.01
C THR A 20 -9.35 10.05 -9.86
N SER A 21 -10.07 10.09 -8.74
CA SER A 21 -11.08 11.14 -8.49
C SER A 21 -10.52 12.56 -8.40
N ILE A 22 -9.27 12.72 -7.97
CA ILE A 22 -8.62 14.03 -7.89
C ILE A 22 -8.14 14.50 -9.27
N PHE A 23 -7.66 13.57 -10.11
CA PHE A 23 -7.04 13.89 -11.39
C PHE A 23 -8.01 13.84 -12.58
N ILE A 24 -9.10 13.09 -12.48
CA ILE A 24 -10.14 12.97 -13.50
C ILE A 24 -11.44 13.42 -12.82
N ALA A 25 -11.68 14.73 -12.85
CA ALA A 25 -12.75 15.41 -12.12
C ALA A 25 -14.09 15.47 -12.88
N ASP A 26 -14.16 14.89 -14.08
CA ASP A 26 -15.38 14.91 -14.89
C ASP A 26 -16.37 13.83 -14.43
N GLU A 27 -17.66 14.04 -14.66
CA GLU A 27 -18.79 13.22 -14.21
C GLU A 27 -18.73 11.76 -14.68
N ILE A 28 -17.91 10.95 -14.00
CA ILE A 28 -17.67 9.57 -14.35
C ILE A 28 -18.30 8.67 -13.29
N ASN A 29 -19.07 7.67 -13.75
CA ASN A 29 -19.67 6.66 -12.88
C ASN A 29 -18.61 5.95 -12.03
N ILE A 30 -18.96 5.55 -10.81
CA ILE A 30 -18.04 4.87 -9.86
C ILE A 30 -17.37 3.64 -10.49
N ILE A 31 -18.08 2.91 -11.35
CA ILE A 31 -17.58 1.72 -12.06
C ILE A 31 -16.43 2.09 -13.00
N ASP A 32 -16.58 3.18 -13.75
CA ASP A 32 -15.57 3.66 -14.68
C ASP A 32 -14.33 4.18 -13.95
N LEU A 33 -14.52 4.74 -12.75
CA LEU A 33 -13.42 5.18 -11.87
C LEU A 33 -12.53 4.00 -11.41
N ILE A 34 -13.15 2.85 -11.13
CA ILE A 34 -12.45 1.61 -10.78
C ILE A 34 -11.71 1.03 -11.99
N LEU A 35 -12.29 1.14 -13.19
CA LEU A 35 -11.71 0.63 -14.43
C LEU A 35 -10.59 1.49 -15.01
N THR A 36 -10.30 2.65 -14.42
CA THR A 36 -9.25 3.52 -14.95
C THR A 36 -7.86 2.89 -14.89
N LYS A 37 -7.02 3.31 -15.85
CA LYS A 37 -5.61 2.91 -15.94
C LYS A 37 -4.84 3.25 -14.65
N ILE A 38 -5.21 4.34 -13.96
CA ILE A 38 -4.59 4.80 -12.71
C ILE A 38 -4.94 3.82 -11.58
N THR A 39 -6.21 3.47 -11.42
CA THR A 39 -6.66 2.50 -10.41
C THR A 39 -6.02 1.12 -10.64
N ALA A 40 -5.97 0.65 -11.89
CA ALA A 40 -5.31 -0.60 -12.24
C ALA A 40 -3.82 -0.60 -11.85
N THR A 41 -3.08 0.48 -12.17
CA THR A 41 -1.67 0.59 -11.77
C THR A 41 -1.46 0.64 -10.27
N SER A 42 -2.37 1.28 -9.52
CA SER A 42 -2.31 1.33 -8.07
C SER A 42 -2.54 -0.04 -7.44
N ILE A 43 -3.46 -0.84 -7.99
CA ILE A 43 -3.68 -2.24 -7.57
C ILE A 43 -2.42 -3.08 -7.80
N ILE A 44 -1.79 -2.97 -8.97
CA ILE A 44 -0.54 -3.67 -9.29
C ILE A 44 0.57 -3.24 -8.34
N THR A 45 0.69 -1.94 -8.07
CA THR A 45 1.65 -1.40 -7.09
C THR A 45 1.39 -1.98 -5.69
N GLY A 46 0.13 -2.05 -5.27
CA GLY A 46 -0.32 -2.67 -4.02
C GLY A 46 0.04 -4.15 -3.91
N PHE A 47 -0.09 -4.90 -5.00
CA PHE A 47 0.29 -6.30 -5.07
C PHE A 47 1.80 -6.48 -4.83
N PHE A 48 2.65 -5.79 -5.58
CA PHE A 48 4.11 -5.89 -5.44
C PHE A 48 4.61 -5.38 -4.09
N THR A 49 4.06 -4.28 -3.59
CA THR A 49 4.39 -3.77 -2.25
C THR A 49 3.95 -4.73 -1.15
N GLY A 50 2.80 -5.40 -1.30
CA GLY A 50 2.33 -6.43 -0.39
C GLY A 50 3.24 -7.67 -0.33
N ILE A 51 3.78 -8.10 -1.48
CA ILE A 51 4.80 -9.17 -1.56
C ILE A 51 6.06 -8.71 -0.83
N TYR A 52 6.58 -7.53 -1.17
CA TYR A 52 7.81 -7.03 -0.56
C TYR A 52 7.67 -6.81 0.96
N ALA A 53 6.52 -6.31 1.43
CA ALA A 53 6.22 -6.13 2.85
C ALA A 53 6.17 -7.46 3.62
N HIS A 54 5.93 -8.58 2.94
CA HIS A 54 6.04 -9.90 3.53
C HIS A 54 7.50 -10.31 3.76
N LEU A 55 8.34 -10.14 2.75
CA LEU A 55 9.74 -10.56 2.74
C LEU A 55 10.63 -9.71 3.66
N SER A 56 10.41 -8.39 3.66
CA SER A 56 11.28 -7.48 4.39
C SER A 56 10.96 -7.43 5.90
N LYS A 57 12.00 -7.39 6.74
CA LYS A 57 11.88 -7.31 8.21
C LYS A 57 11.80 -5.86 8.74
N SER A 58 12.29 -4.88 7.97
CA SER A 58 12.40 -3.48 8.40
C SER A 58 11.24 -2.63 7.89
N LYS A 59 10.65 -1.81 8.77
CA LYS A 59 9.55 -0.88 8.44
C LYS A 59 10.00 0.18 7.42
N LEU A 60 11.20 0.74 7.63
CA LEU A 60 11.74 1.81 6.81
C LEU A 60 12.13 1.28 5.41
N LYS A 61 12.70 0.07 5.34
CA LYS A 61 12.99 -0.57 4.04
C LYS A 61 11.72 -0.82 3.22
N VAL A 62 10.64 -1.28 3.86
CA VAL A 62 9.34 -1.47 3.18
C VAL A 62 8.81 -0.14 2.63
N PHE A 63 8.92 0.94 3.40
CA PHE A 63 8.49 2.26 2.97
C PHE A 63 9.27 2.77 1.76
N LEU A 64 10.61 2.79 1.84
CA LEU A 64 11.44 3.29 0.74
C LEU A 64 11.28 2.46 -0.53
N VAL A 65 11.30 1.14 -0.42
CA VAL A 65 11.16 0.27 -1.59
C VAL A 65 9.76 0.37 -2.20
N ALA A 66 8.72 0.63 -1.41
CA ALA A 66 7.40 0.88 -1.95
C ALA A 66 7.33 2.13 -2.85
N ILE A 67 8.05 3.20 -2.48
CA ILE A 67 8.19 4.39 -3.33
C ILE A 67 8.86 4.03 -4.66
N PHE A 68 9.98 3.30 -4.63
CA PHE A 68 10.65 2.86 -5.86
C PHE A 68 9.77 1.97 -6.73
N ILE A 69 9.05 1.01 -6.13
CA ILE A 69 8.10 0.15 -6.85
C ILE A 69 7.02 0.99 -7.53
N GLY A 70 6.44 1.96 -6.81
CA GLY A 70 5.42 2.85 -7.35
C GLY A 70 5.92 3.69 -8.53
N ILE A 71 7.11 4.30 -8.39
CA ILE A 71 7.76 5.06 -9.46
C ILE A 71 7.93 4.19 -10.71
N ILE A 72 8.50 2.99 -10.54
CA ILE A 72 8.75 2.07 -11.67
C ILE A 72 7.46 1.67 -12.36
N ILE A 73 6.43 1.27 -11.62
CA ILE A 73 5.16 0.79 -12.20
C ILE A 73 4.43 1.91 -12.94
N PHE A 74 4.36 3.11 -12.37
CA PHE A 74 3.72 4.24 -13.03
C PHE A 74 4.51 4.72 -14.25
N TYR A 75 5.84 4.68 -14.18
CA TYR A 75 6.69 4.96 -15.34
C TYR A 75 6.51 3.93 -16.46
N LEU A 76 6.44 2.64 -16.13
CA LEU A 76 6.11 1.59 -17.10
C LEU A 76 4.73 1.82 -17.73
N LYS A 77 3.70 2.15 -16.93
CA LYS A 77 2.39 2.52 -17.47
C LYS A 77 2.47 3.67 -18.46
N TYR A 78 3.29 4.68 -18.18
CA TYR A 78 3.48 5.80 -19.11
C TYR A 78 4.08 5.31 -20.43
N LEU A 79 5.13 4.48 -20.40
CA LEU A 79 5.75 3.92 -21.61
C LEU A 79 4.77 3.11 -22.46
N PHE A 80 3.90 2.30 -21.84
CA PHE A 80 2.96 1.45 -22.58
C PHE A 80 1.71 2.18 -23.06
N THR A 81 1.22 3.17 -22.30
CA THR A 81 -0.10 3.78 -22.56
C THR A 81 -0.02 5.20 -23.11
N GLY A 82 1.17 5.82 -23.12
CA GLY A 82 1.37 7.24 -23.46
C GLY A 82 0.70 8.23 -22.50
N HIS A 83 0.02 7.74 -21.47
CA HIS A 83 -0.84 8.54 -20.62
C HIS A 83 -0.01 9.32 -19.61
N ASN A 84 0.21 10.61 -19.88
CA ASN A 84 1.08 11.47 -19.11
C ASN A 84 0.29 12.24 -18.04
N PHE A 85 0.53 11.91 -16.79
CA PHE A 85 -0.01 12.60 -15.62
C PHE A 85 1.10 12.76 -14.57
N ASP A 86 2.32 13.08 -15.01
CA ASP A 86 3.51 13.08 -14.18
C ASP A 86 3.70 11.72 -13.45
N PRO A 87 4.05 10.65 -14.20
CA PRO A 87 4.07 9.29 -13.69
C PRO A 87 5.05 9.10 -12.52
N LEU A 88 6.10 9.91 -12.45
CA LEU A 88 7.10 9.83 -11.37
C LEU A 88 6.50 10.27 -10.04
N THR A 89 5.86 11.44 -10.00
CA THR A 89 5.28 11.97 -8.76
C THR A 89 4.07 11.16 -8.30
N MET A 90 3.20 10.75 -9.24
CA MET A 90 2.07 9.85 -8.93
C MET A 90 2.55 8.50 -8.38
N GLY A 91 3.55 7.89 -9.04
CA GLY A 91 4.12 6.63 -8.60
C GLY A 91 4.75 6.73 -7.22
N ALA A 92 5.51 7.80 -6.96
CA ALA A 92 6.10 8.06 -5.66
C ALA A 92 5.03 8.26 -4.57
N PHE A 93 3.97 9.00 -4.87
CA PHE A 93 2.86 9.27 -3.96
C PHE A 93 2.11 7.99 -3.58
N VAL A 94 1.65 7.22 -4.58
CA VAL A 94 0.95 5.94 -4.35
C VAL A 94 1.84 4.96 -3.59
N GLY A 95 3.12 4.86 -3.99
CA GLY A 95 4.11 4.02 -3.32
C GLY A 95 4.35 4.42 -1.86
N ALA A 96 4.43 5.73 -1.58
CA ALA A 96 4.60 6.24 -0.22
C ALA A 96 3.40 5.92 0.68
N ILE A 97 2.17 6.09 0.19
CA ILE A 97 0.96 5.77 0.97
C ILE A 97 0.90 4.27 1.27
N LEU A 98 1.07 3.42 0.25
CA LEU A 98 1.08 1.96 0.43
C LEU A 98 2.20 1.52 1.38
N GLY A 99 3.40 2.05 1.21
CA GLY A 99 4.54 1.81 2.11
C GLY A 99 4.24 2.23 3.54
N GLY A 100 3.59 3.38 3.71
CA GLY A 100 3.17 3.93 5.00
C GLY A 100 2.15 3.03 5.70
N ILE A 101 1.14 2.56 4.97
CA ILE A 101 0.15 1.60 5.46
C ILE A 101 0.84 0.33 5.97
N PHE A 102 1.74 -0.28 5.17
CA PHE A 102 2.43 -1.48 5.59
C PHE A 102 3.39 -1.27 6.78
N ALA A 103 4.07 -0.11 6.83
CA ALA A 103 4.91 0.27 7.96
C ALA A 103 4.10 0.45 9.25
N PHE A 104 2.92 1.08 9.15
CA PHE A 104 1.98 1.27 10.24
C PHE A 104 1.43 -0.07 10.74
N ILE A 105 0.90 -0.92 9.85
CA ILE A 105 0.37 -2.25 10.21
C ILE A 105 1.44 -3.05 10.96
N ARG A 106 2.69 -3.05 10.48
CA ARG A 106 3.80 -3.74 11.16
C ARG A 106 4.07 -3.15 12.55
N LYS A 107 4.02 -1.83 12.73
CA LYS A 107 4.17 -1.19 14.04
C LYS A 107 3.02 -1.59 14.97
N ALA A 108 1.78 -1.55 14.50
CA ALA A 108 0.59 -1.93 15.25
C ALA A 108 0.66 -3.40 15.71
N THR A 109 0.95 -4.34 14.80
CA THR A 109 1.09 -5.77 15.15
C THR A 109 2.18 -6.00 16.20
N HIS A 110 3.34 -5.33 16.06
CA HIS A 110 4.41 -5.47 17.04
C HIS A 110 4.02 -4.91 18.41
N SER A 111 3.32 -3.78 18.44
CA SER A 111 2.81 -3.16 19.67
C SER A 111 1.82 -4.08 20.39
N ILE A 112 0.81 -4.57 19.66
CA ILE A 112 -0.21 -5.49 20.18
C ILE A 112 0.44 -6.77 20.72
N ASN A 113 1.41 -7.34 20.01
CA ASN A 113 2.11 -8.54 20.47
C ASN A 113 2.90 -8.31 21.76
N ARG A 114 3.57 -7.14 21.91
CA ARG A 114 4.23 -6.78 23.17
C ARG A 114 3.23 -6.63 24.30
N TYR A 115 2.13 -5.91 24.07
CA TYR A 115 1.08 -5.72 25.06
C TYR A 115 0.49 -7.05 25.54
N ASN A 116 0.14 -7.95 24.60
CA ASN A 116 -0.40 -9.27 24.92
C ASN A 116 0.59 -10.15 25.69
N ARG A 117 1.90 -10.05 25.39
CA ARG A 117 2.94 -10.74 26.17
C ARG A 117 3.00 -10.20 27.60
N LEU A 118 3.00 -8.88 27.78
CA LEU A 118 3.01 -8.25 29.10
C LEU A 118 1.78 -8.65 29.92
N GLN A 119 0.59 -8.65 29.32
CA GLN A 119 -0.64 -9.07 30.00
C GLN A 119 -0.60 -10.55 30.44
N ARG A 120 -0.06 -11.44 29.60
CA ARG A 120 0.13 -12.86 29.98
C ARG A 120 1.10 -13.02 31.16
N HIS A 121 2.18 -12.23 31.21
CA HIS A 121 3.11 -12.25 32.35
C HIS A 121 2.49 -11.71 33.63
N LYS A 122 1.69 -10.63 33.56
CA LYS A 122 0.92 -10.14 34.71
C LYS A 122 -0.02 -11.22 35.24
N GLN A 123 -0.83 -11.83 34.39
CA GLN A 123 -1.77 -12.88 34.81
C GLN A 123 -1.09 -14.11 35.44
N LYS A 124 0.14 -14.44 35.03
CA LYS A 124 0.94 -15.53 35.64
C LYS A 124 1.61 -15.13 36.94
N GLY A 125 2.06 -13.88 37.08
CA GLY A 125 2.73 -13.37 38.28
C GLY A 125 1.78 -13.03 39.44
N PHE A 126 0.51 -12.73 39.14
CA PHE A 126 -0.53 -12.43 40.14
C PHE A 126 -1.40 -13.64 40.53
N LYS A 127 -1.15 -14.83 39.99
CA LYS A 127 -1.66 -16.08 40.57
C LYS A 127 -0.75 -16.47 41.74
N LYS A 128 -1.04 -15.94 42.92
CA LYS A 128 -0.57 -16.45 44.21
C LYS A 128 -1.79 -16.70 45.08
#